data_AF-A0A2I3BRZ8-F1
#
_entry.id   AF-A0A2I3BRZ8-F1
#
_cell.length_a   1.000
_cell.length_b   1.000
_cell.length_c   1.000
_cell.angle_alpha   90.00
_cell.angle_beta   90.00
_cell.angle_gamma   90.00
#
_symmetry.space_group_name_H-M   'P 1'
#
loop_
_entity.id
_entity.type
_entity.pdbx_description
1 polymer ?
#
loop_
_entity_poly.entity_id
_entity_poly.type
_entity_poly.pdbx_seq_one_letter_code
_entity_poly.pdbx_strand_id
1 'polypeptide(L)'
;MKPDETPMFDPSLLKEVDWSQNTAIFSPAISPTHPGEGLVLRPLCTADLNKGFFKVLGQLTETGVVSPEQFMKSFEHMKKSGDYYVTVVEDVTLGQIVATATLIIEHKFIHSCAKRGRV
;
A
#
# COMPACT_ATOMS: atom_id res chain seq x y z
N MET A 1 11.19 2.76 -18.05
CA MET A 1 9.79 3.20 -17.91
C MET A 1 9.79 4.49 -17.11
N LYS A 2 8.79 5.36 -17.30
CA LYS A 2 8.63 6.55 -16.46
C LYS A 2 7.64 6.19 -15.33
N PRO A 3 7.81 6.72 -14.10
CA PRO A 3 6.81 6.61 -13.05
C PRO A 3 5.44 7.12 -13.52
N ASP A 4 4.38 6.41 -13.13
CA ASP A 4 2.99 6.71 -13.44
C ASP A 4 2.05 6.39 -12.26
N GLU A 5 0.78 6.76 -12.41
CA GLU A 5 -0.25 6.63 -11.38
C GLU A 5 -0.96 5.26 -11.42
N THR A 6 -0.44 4.27 -12.15
CA THR A 6 -1.06 2.94 -12.21
C THR A 6 -0.92 2.23 -10.86
N PRO A 7 -2.03 1.84 -10.21
CA PRO A 7 -1.97 1.22 -8.88
C PRO A 7 -1.38 -0.20 -8.94
N MET A 8 -0.80 -0.65 -7.82
CA MET A 8 -0.26 -2.00 -7.65
C MET A 8 -1.35 -3.08 -7.72
N PHE A 9 -2.51 -2.82 -7.13
CA PHE A 9 -3.68 -3.71 -7.13
C PHE A 9 -4.96 -2.89 -7.33
N ASP A 10 -6.11 -3.54 -7.49
CA ASP A 10 -7.39 -2.85 -7.68
C ASP A 10 -7.77 -2.01 -6.43
N PRO A 11 -7.87 -0.67 -6.54
CA PRO A 11 -8.25 0.18 -5.41
C PRO A 11 -9.65 -0.09 -4.84
N SER A 12 -10.55 -0.74 -5.61
CA SER A 12 -11.89 -1.10 -5.13
C SER A 12 -11.84 -2.02 -3.91
N LEU A 13 -10.84 -2.89 -3.83
CA LEU A 13 -10.66 -3.86 -2.74
C LEU A 13 -10.54 -3.20 -1.37
N LEU A 14 -9.98 -1.97 -1.30
CA LEU A 14 -9.90 -1.21 -0.04
C LEU A 14 -11.27 -0.63 0.36
N LYS A 15 -12.13 -0.31 -0.61
CA LYS A 15 -13.45 0.27 -0.39
C LYS A 15 -14.49 -0.78 -0.05
N GLU A 16 -14.30 -2.00 -0.56
CA GLU A 16 -15.20 -3.15 -0.38
C GLU A 16 -14.91 -3.96 0.89
N VAL A 17 -13.90 -3.57 1.67
CA VAL A 17 -13.66 -4.17 2.99
C VAL A 17 -14.91 -4.00 3.85
N ASP A 18 -15.37 -5.10 4.45
CA ASP A 18 -16.46 -5.09 5.43
C ASP A 18 -16.02 -4.37 6.72
N TRP A 19 -16.12 -3.06 6.71
CA TRP A 19 -15.72 -2.20 7.82
C TRP A 19 -16.62 -2.36 9.05
N SER A 20 -17.77 -3.04 8.93
CA SER A 20 -18.61 -3.36 10.09
C SER A 20 -17.94 -4.34 11.05
N GLN A 21 -16.98 -5.13 10.57
CA GLN A 21 -16.17 -6.05 11.38
C GLN A 21 -14.97 -5.38 12.07
N ASN A 22 -14.72 -4.09 11.82
CA ASN A 22 -13.66 -3.36 12.48
C ASN A 22 -13.91 -3.29 14.00
N THR A 23 -12.92 -3.68 14.79
CA THR A 23 -12.97 -3.63 16.27
C THR A 23 -12.15 -2.50 16.87
N ALA A 24 -11.32 -1.81 16.07
CA ALA A 24 -10.55 -0.67 16.54
C ALA A 24 -11.44 0.56 16.71
N ILE A 25 -11.23 1.30 17.80
CA ILE A 25 -11.98 2.52 18.09
C ILE A 25 -11.29 3.71 17.43
N PHE A 26 -12.01 4.43 16.59
CA PHE A 26 -11.54 5.66 15.93
C PHE A 26 -12.34 6.87 16.43
N SER A 27 -11.65 7.93 16.83
CA SER A 27 -12.26 9.20 17.27
C SER A 27 -11.43 10.38 16.75
N PRO A 28 -11.89 11.14 15.72
CA PRO A 28 -13.16 10.97 15.02
C PRO A 28 -13.24 9.65 14.25
N ALA A 29 -14.46 9.25 13.88
CA ALA A 29 -14.67 8.05 13.07
C ALA A 29 -14.04 8.25 11.67
N ILE A 30 -13.19 7.30 11.27
CA ILE A 30 -12.61 7.21 9.94
C ILE A 30 -12.89 5.82 9.35
N SER A 31 -12.73 5.70 8.04
CA SER A 31 -12.89 4.45 7.31
C SER A 31 -11.97 4.41 6.08
N PRO A 32 -11.83 3.27 5.39
CA PRO A 32 -11.10 3.22 4.12
C PRO A 32 -11.62 4.21 3.07
N THR A 33 -12.91 4.52 3.07
CA THR A 33 -13.53 5.49 2.15
C THR A 33 -13.44 6.93 2.65
N HIS A 34 -13.25 7.15 3.94
CA HIS A 34 -13.11 8.46 4.58
C HIS A 34 -11.94 8.42 5.58
N PRO A 35 -10.68 8.35 5.12
CA PRO A 35 -9.52 8.16 5.98
C PRO A 35 -9.14 9.41 6.80
N GLY A 36 -9.72 10.56 6.46
CA GLY A 36 -9.44 11.86 7.06
C GLY A 36 -9.53 12.96 6.00
N GLU A 37 -9.72 14.20 6.44
CA GLU A 37 -9.74 15.35 5.52
C GLU A 37 -8.38 15.52 4.85
N GLY A 38 -8.37 15.71 3.53
CA GLY A 38 -7.13 15.85 2.75
C GLY A 38 -6.32 14.56 2.60
N LEU A 39 -6.84 13.41 3.06
CA LEU A 39 -6.15 12.12 2.98
C LEU A 39 -6.83 11.17 2.00
N VAL A 40 -6.02 10.35 1.33
CA VAL A 40 -6.48 9.26 0.46
C VAL A 40 -5.75 7.96 0.84
N LEU A 41 -6.52 6.92 1.15
CA LEU A 41 -6.03 5.55 1.31
C LEU A 41 -6.11 4.85 -0.06
N ARG A 42 -4.96 4.40 -0.58
CA ARG A 42 -4.89 3.80 -1.92
C ARG A 42 -3.73 2.82 -2.07
N PRO A 43 -3.72 1.98 -3.12
CA PRO A 43 -2.54 1.20 -3.48
C PRO A 43 -1.35 2.12 -3.81
N LEU A 44 -0.14 1.61 -3.57
CA LEU A 44 1.09 2.21 -4.08
C LEU A 44 1.03 2.29 -5.63
N CYS A 45 1.51 3.39 -6.20
CA CYS A 45 1.79 3.53 -7.62
C CYS A 45 3.28 3.86 -7.84
N THR A 46 3.77 3.80 -9.08
CA THR A 46 5.20 4.06 -9.31
C THR A 46 5.56 5.54 -9.15
N ALA A 47 4.62 6.46 -9.37
CA ALA A 47 4.81 7.89 -9.12
C ALA A 47 5.13 8.23 -7.66
N ASP A 48 4.75 7.35 -6.71
CA ASP A 48 5.01 7.53 -5.27
C ASP A 48 6.50 7.51 -4.90
N LEU A 49 7.35 7.03 -5.80
CA LEU A 49 8.81 7.20 -5.71
C LEU A 49 9.17 8.68 -5.44
N ASN A 50 8.45 9.60 -6.08
CA ASN A 50 8.69 11.04 -5.99
C ASN A 50 7.83 11.74 -4.92
N LYS A 51 6.92 11.01 -4.26
CA LYS A 51 6.02 11.53 -3.22
C LYS A 51 6.48 11.17 -1.81
N GLY A 52 7.77 10.86 -1.63
CA GLY A 52 8.34 10.59 -0.30
C GLY A 52 8.07 9.20 0.26
N PHE A 53 7.71 8.21 -0.56
CA PHE A 53 7.48 6.83 -0.11
C PHE A 53 8.65 6.25 0.71
N PHE A 54 9.89 6.36 0.20
CA PHE A 54 11.07 5.88 0.91
C PHE A 54 11.42 6.73 2.15
N LYS A 55 11.01 8.00 2.19
CA LYS A 55 11.17 8.85 3.39
C LYS A 55 10.29 8.33 4.54
N VAL A 56 9.10 7.82 4.25
CA VAL A 56 8.23 7.18 5.25
C VAL A 56 8.82 5.86 5.72
N LEU A 57 9.22 4.98 4.78
CA LEU A 57 9.85 3.70 5.13
C LEU A 57 11.15 3.88 5.95
N GLY A 58 11.93 4.91 5.65
CA GLY A 58 13.16 5.26 6.36
C GLY A 58 12.98 5.57 7.85
N GLN A 59 11.76 5.84 8.31
CA GLN A 59 11.46 6.03 9.73
C GLN A 59 11.36 4.71 10.49
N LEU A 60 11.07 3.60 9.80
CA LEU A 60 10.96 2.26 10.38
C LEU A 60 12.30 1.53 10.36
N THR A 61 13.04 1.59 9.25
CA THR A 61 14.32 0.88 9.06
C THR A 61 15.15 1.54 7.95
N GLU A 62 16.41 1.14 7.83
CA GLU A 62 17.28 1.59 6.73
C GLU A 62 16.74 1.11 5.37
N THR A 63 16.54 2.05 4.44
CA THR A 63 16.11 1.73 3.06
C THR A 63 17.28 1.61 2.08
N GLY A 64 18.46 2.11 2.45
CA GLY A 64 19.60 2.27 1.55
C GLY A 64 19.35 3.27 0.42
N VAL A 65 20.26 3.26 -0.56
CA VAL A 65 20.14 4.06 -1.79
C VAL A 65 19.43 3.22 -2.85
N VAL A 66 18.23 3.63 -3.25
CA VAL A 66 17.41 2.92 -4.24
C VAL A 66 17.30 3.75 -5.51
N SER A 67 17.72 3.19 -6.65
CA SER A 67 17.52 3.84 -7.95
C SER A 67 16.07 3.71 -8.43
N PRO A 68 15.59 4.63 -9.30
CA PRO A 68 14.27 4.51 -9.91
C PRO A 68 14.03 3.16 -10.60
N GLU A 69 15.05 2.62 -11.27
CA GLU A 69 14.99 1.33 -11.97
C GLU A 69 14.86 0.15 -11.00
N GLN A 70 15.57 0.18 -9.87
CA GLN A 70 15.46 -0.84 -8.82
C GLN A 70 14.06 -0.84 -8.21
N PHE A 71 13.51 0.34 -7.95
CA PHE A 71 12.14 0.49 -7.45
C PHE A 71 11.11 -0.03 -8.46
N MET A 72 11.15 0.44 -9.71
CA MET A 72 10.20 0.01 -10.75
C MET A 72 10.25 -1.50 -10.99
N LYS A 73 11.45 -2.10 -11.03
CA LYS A 73 11.61 -3.54 -11.22
C LYS A 73 10.96 -4.34 -10.07
N SER A 74 11.14 -3.88 -8.84
CA SER A 74 10.53 -4.51 -7.66
C SER A 74 9.01 -4.33 -7.66
N PHE A 75 8.52 -3.12 -7.96
CA PHE A 75 7.11 -2.81 -8.07
C PHE A 75 6.40 -3.69 -9.09
N GLU A 76 6.94 -3.78 -10.31
CA GLU A 76 6.34 -4.59 -11.39
C GLU A 76 6.31 -6.09 -11.05
N HIS A 77 7.34 -6.59 -10.37
CA HIS A 77 7.36 -7.98 -9.90
C HIS A 77 6.25 -8.24 -8.88
N MET A 78 6.12 -7.36 -7.87
CA MET A 78 5.08 -7.46 -6.83
C MET A 78 3.68 -7.35 -7.43
N LYS A 79 3.46 -6.38 -8.32
CA LYS A 79 2.20 -6.20 -9.04
C LYS A 79 1.84 -7.42 -9.87
N LYS A 80 2.80 -7.96 -10.62
CA LYS A 80 2.58 -9.12 -11.49
C LYS A 80 2.22 -10.39 -10.71
N SER A 81 2.68 -10.54 -9.47
CA SER A 81 2.33 -11.72 -8.68
C SER A 81 0.87 -11.72 -8.22
N GLY A 82 0.26 -10.54 -8.06
CA GLY A 82 -1.11 -10.41 -7.53
C GLY A 82 -1.24 -10.70 -6.02
N ASP A 83 -0.10 -10.92 -5.34
CA ASP A 83 -0.04 -11.33 -3.93
C ASP A 83 0.45 -10.23 -2.99
N TYR A 84 0.84 -9.06 -3.53
CA TYR A 84 1.31 -7.91 -2.77
C TYR A 84 0.29 -6.77 -2.79
N TYR A 85 -0.04 -6.28 -1.60
CA TYR A 85 -0.99 -5.20 -1.37
C TYR A 85 -0.29 -4.08 -0.60
N VAL A 86 0.73 -3.48 -1.22
CA VAL A 86 1.41 -2.31 -0.66
C VAL A 86 0.45 -1.12 -0.71
N THR A 87 0.02 -0.67 0.45
CA THR A 87 -1.03 0.34 0.62
C THR A 87 -0.44 1.57 1.30
N VAL A 88 -0.77 2.74 0.78
CA VAL A 88 -0.28 4.03 1.27
C VAL A 88 -1.43 4.94 1.67
N VAL A 89 -1.14 5.87 2.59
CA VAL A 89 -1.96 7.06 2.81
C VAL A 89 -1.20 8.24 2.22
N GLU A 90 -1.83 8.95 1.29
CA GLU A 90 -1.31 10.19 0.72
C GLU A 90 -2.05 11.37 1.34
N ASP A 91 -1.31 12.38 1.78
CA ASP A 91 -1.84 13.72 1.99
C ASP A 91 -1.86 14.44 0.64
N VAL A 92 -3.06 14.64 0.08
CA VAL A 92 -3.22 15.23 -1.25
C VAL A 92 -3.02 16.74 -1.27
N THR A 93 -3.01 17.39 -0.10
CA THR A 93 -2.70 18.82 0.01
C THR A 93 -1.20 19.07 -0.14
N LEU A 94 -0.39 18.12 0.35
CA LEU A 94 1.07 18.15 0.27
C LEU A 94 1.62 17.38 -0.93
N GLY A 95 0.84 16.46 -1.50
CA GLY A 95 1.30 15.51 -2.53
C GLY A 95 2.39 14.59 -1.99
N GLN A 96 2.24 14.11 -0.75
CA GLN A 96 3.22 13.30 -0.05
C GLN A 96 2.58 12.05 0.55
N ILE A 97 3.30 10.94 0.50
CA ILE A 97 2.97 9.74 1.27
C ILE A 97 3.27 10.05 2.73
N VAL A 98 2.28 9.77 3.59
CA VAL A 98 2.35 10.02 5.03
C VAL A 98 2.27 8.73 5.86
N ALA A 99 1.80 7.62 5.28
CA ALA A 99 1.82 6.30 5.91
C ALA A 99 1.89 5.19 4.85
N THR A 100 2.37 4.01 5.24
CA THR A 100 2.37 2.82 4.39
C THR A 100 2.28 1.54 5.22
N ALA A 101 1.66 0.51 4.67
CA ALA A 101 1.65 -0.86 5.19
C ALA A 101 1.57 -1.85 4.02
N THR A 102 1.99 -3.10 4.24
CA THR A 102 2.00 -4.11 3.19
C THR A 102 1.31 -5.37 3.67
N LEU A 103 0.23 -5.78 2.99
CA LEU A 103 -0.32 -7.14 3.11
C LEU A 103 0.28 -8.03 2.01
N ILE A 104 0.78 -9.21 2.38
CA ILE A 104 1.27 -10.24 1.46
C ILE A 104 0.44 -11.51 1.62
N ILE A 105 0.05 -12.11 0.50
CA ILE A 105 -0.64 -13.40 0.46
C ILE A 105 0.36 -14.52 0.17
N GLU A 106 0.60 -15.37 1.17
CA GLU A 106 1.43 -16.56 1.06
C GLU A 106 0.56 -17.78 0.72
N HIS A 107 0.80 -18.39 -0.43
CA HIS A 107 0.17 -19.64 -0.84
C HIS A 107 0.87 -20.85 -0.22
N LYS A 108 0.10 -21.82 0.30
CA LYS A 108 0.62 -23.03 0.95
C LYS A 108 0.02 -24.27 0.34
N PHE A 109 0.77 -25.37 0.27
CA PHE A 109 0.22 -26.68 -0.10
C PHE A 109 -0.47 -27.39 1.09
N ILE A 110 -0.11 -27.03 2.33
CA ILE A 110 -0.77 -27.56 3.53
C ILE A 110 -2.19 -27.03 3.67
N HIS A 111 -3.02 -27.73 4.45
CA HIS A 111 -4.42 -27.39 4.70
C HIS A 111 -5.24 -27.18 3.41
N SER A 112 -5.10 -28.10 2.45
CA SER A 112 -5.84 -28.08 1.18
C SER A 112 -5.60 -26.83 0.35
N CYS A 113 -4.33 -26.53 0.06
CA CYS A 113 -3.92 -25.36 -0.72
C CYS A 113 -4.33 -24.02 -0.07
N ALA A 114 -4.23 -23.92 1.26
CA ALA A 114 -4.64 -22.72 2.00
C ALA A 114 -3.79 -21.48 1.67
N LYS A 115 -4.30 -20.30 2.04
CA LYS A 115 -3.60 -19.00 1.95
C LYS A 115 -3.38 -18.41 3.33
N ARG A 116 -2.30 -17.68 3.51
CA ARG A 116 -2.00 -16.92 4.74
C ARG A 116 -1.69 -15.46 4.41
N GLY A 117 -2.41 -14.53 5.04
CA GLY A 117 -2.07 -13.11 5.02
C GLY A 117 -0.93 -12.79 6.00
N ARG A 118 -0.02 -11.90 5.60
CA ARG A 118 1.03 -11.32 6.44
C ARG A 118 1.02 -9.81 6.31
N VAL A 119 1.02 -9.11 7.43
CA VAL A 119 1.12 -7.65 7.53
C VAL A 119 2.38 -7.31 8.30
#